data_AF-A0A9D2QS70-F1
#
_entry.id   AF-A0A9D2QS70-F1
#
_cell.length_a   1.000
_cell.length_b   1.000
_cell.length_c   1.000
_cell.angle_alpha   90.00
_cell.angle_beta   90.00
_cell.angle_gamma   90.00
#
_symmetry.space_group_name_H-M   'P 1'
#
loop_
_entity.id
_entity.type
_entity.pdbx_description
1 polymer ?
#
loop_
_entity_poly.entity_id
_entity_poly.type
_entity_poly.pdbx_seq_one_letter_code
_entity_poly.pdbx_strand_id
1 'polypeptide(L)'
;MKAKITEYAVTIIGLLLLAAGLCLLKMNGTPQGIMFALPYVCIGIGCGLFGQGMGNIISERAVHSNPEIQKKLEIEKNDERNIAIANRAKGKAYDMMTFVYGALMVSFALMGIDMIAVLLLVFAYLLVHGFALYYRFKFDKEM
;
A
#
# COMPACT_ATOMS: atom_id res chain seq x y z
N MET A 1 -22.25 10.41 -2.45
CA MET A 1 -22.50 10.05 -1.03
C MET A 1 -21.87 8.72 -0.62
N LYS A 2 -22.09 7.59 -1.33
CA LYS A 2 -21.50 6.28 -0.96
C LYS A 2 -19.96 6.30 -0.88
N ALA A 3 -19.28 6.90 -1.86
CA ALA A 3 -17.81 7.00 -1.87
C ALA A 3 -17.24 7.74 -0.65
N LYS A 4 -17.85 8.85 -0.23
CA LYS A 4 -17.44 9.60 0.96
C LYS A 4 -17.56 8.74 2.23
N ILE A 5 -18.70 8.06 2.39
CA ILE A 5 -18.94 7.17 3.54
C ILE A 5 -17.87 6.06 3.58
N THR A 6 -17.48 5.53 2.43
CA THR A 6 -16.41 4.53 2.33
C THR A 6 -15.05 5.10 2.75
N GLU A 7 -14.68 6.32 2.34
CA GLU A 7 -13.40 6.93 2.71
C GLU A 7 -13.31 7.27 4.20
N TYR A 8 -14.39 7.81 4.78
CA TYR A 8 -14.47 8.02 6.22
C TYR A 8 -14.42 6.69 6.98
N ALA A 9 -15.11 5.65 6.51
CA ALA A 9 -15.07 4.33 7.12
C ALA A 9 -13.66 3.73 7.07
N VAL A 10 -12.96 3.79 5.93
CA VAL A 10 -11.58 3.30 5.79
C VAL A 10 -10.63 4.05 6.73
N THR A 11 -10.79 5.38 6.85
CA THR A 11 -9.97 6.20 7.75
C THR A 11 -10.20 5.83 9.22
N ILE A 12 -11.46 5.67 9.63
CA ILE A 12 -11.82 5.29 11.00
C ILE A 12 -11.33 3.88 11.32
N ILE A 13 -11.53 2.93 10.40
CA ILE A 13 -11.04 1.55 10.55
C ILE A 13 -9.52 1.54 10.68
N GLY A 14 -8.79 2.28 9.83
CA GLY A 14 -7.34 2.41 9.91
C GLY A 14 -6.88 3.00 11.25
N LEU A 15 -7.56 4.03 11.74
CA LEU A 15 -7.25 4.65 13.04
C LEU A 15 -7.52 3.71 14.21
N LEU A 16 -8.62 2.96 14.19
CA LEU A 16 -8.95 1.97 15.20
C LEU A 16 -7.95 0.82 15.23
N LEU A 17 -7.53 0.32 14.06
CA LEU A 17 -6.48 -0.71 13.94
C LEU A 17 -5.14 -0.23 14.48
N LEU A 18 -4.77 1.03 14.18
CA LEU A 18 -3.55 1.65 14.70
C LEU A 18 -3.61 1.80 16.22
N ALA A 19 -4.71 2.32 16.76
CA ALA A 19 -4.91 2.49 18.20
C ALA A 19 -4.92 1.14 18.93
N ALA A 20 -5.56 0.13 18.37
CA ALA A 20 -5.56 -1.24 18.90
C ALA A 20 -4.14 -1.82 18.91
N GLY A 21 -3.38 -1.67 17.81
CA GLY A 21 -1.98 -2.12 17.75
C GLY A 21 -1.09 -1.44 18.79
N LEU A 22 -1.22 -0.13 19.00
CA LEU A 22 -0.49 0.60 20.04
C LEU A 22 -0.91 0.19 21.46
N CYS A 23 -2.19 -0.07 21.69
CA CYS A 23 -2.70 -0.54 22.98
C CYS A 23 -2.17 -1.94 23.31
N LEU A 24 -2.19 -2.85 22.33
CA LEU A 24 -1.62 -4.20 22.46
C LEU A 24 -0.11 -4.16 22.74
N LEU A 25 0.64 -3.24 22.15
CA LEU A 25 2.06 -3.04 22.48
C LEU A 25 2.28 -2.59 23.94
N LYS A 26 1.40 -1.73 24.47
CA LYS A 26 1.52 -1.22 25.86
C LYS A 26 1.09 -2.24 26.92
N MET A 27 0.13 -3.11 26.61
CA MET A 27 -0.43 -4.06 27.59
C MET A 27 0.40 -5.34 27.76
N ASN A 28 1.21 -5.72 26.76
CA ASN A 28 1.92 -7.00 26.77
C ASN A 28 3.32 -6.89 27.40
N GLY A 29 3.44 -7.29 28.66
CA GLY A 29 4.74 -7.62 29.29
C GLY A 29 5.23 -8.96 28.76
N THR A 30 6.24 -8.96 27.89
CA THR A 30 6.86 -10.12 27.20
C THR A 30 5.93 -10.95 26.29
N PRO A 31 5.63 -10.48 25.07
CA PRO A 31 4.87 -11.25 24.09
C PRO A 31 5.69 -12.43 23.54
N GLN A 32 5.09 -13.62 23.49
CA GLN A 32 5.65 -14.84 22.87
C GLN A 32 4.76 -15.28 21.70
N GLY A 33 5.36 -15.68 20.57
CA GLY A 33 4.64 -16.17 19.39
C GLY A 33 3.85 -15.08 18.63
N ILE A 34 2.67 -15.43 18.10
CA ILE A 34 1.83 -14.56 17.24
C ILE A 34 1.48 -13.22 17.92
N MET A 35 1.37 -13.22 19.24
CA MET A 35 1.09 -12.02 20.05
C MET A 35 2.21 -10.96 19.95
N PHE A 36 3.42 -11.34 19.52
CA PHE A 36 4.51 -10.41 19.24
C PHE A 36 4.35 -9.69 17.90
N ALA A 37 3.94 -10.41 16.84
CA ALA A 37 3.85 -9.84 15.49
C ALA A 37 2.54 -9.07 15.25
N LEU A 38 1.45 -9.50 15.90
CA LEU A 38 0.11 -8.95 15.73
C LEU A 38 0.03 -7.42 15.94
N PRO A 39 0.62 -6.83 16.99
CA PRO A 39 0.56 -5.39 17.20
C PRO A 39 1.24 -4.61 16.06
N TYR A 40 2.38 -5.10 15.55
CA TYR A 40 3.12 -4.46 14.46
C TYR A 40 2.37 -4.56 13.13
N VAL A 41 1.73 -5.70 12.84
CA VAL A 41 0.88 -5.87 11.64
C VAL A 41 -0.33 -4.94 11.71
N CYS A 42 -1.00 -4.86 12.87
CA CYS A 42 -2.11 -3.93 13.08
C CYS A 42 -1.70 -2.47 12.89
N ILE A 43 -0.53 -2.08 13.39
CA ILE A 43 0.03 -0.73 13.19
C ILE A 43 0.34 -0.49 11.71
N GLY A 44 1.02 -1.42 11.03
CA GLY A 44 1.37 -1.28 9.63
C GLY A 44 0.15 -1.13 8.71
N ILE A 45 -0.84 -2.01 8.87
CA ILE A 45 -2.10 -1.95 8.11
C ILE A 45 -2.89 -0.70 8.50
N GLY A 46 -2.96 -0.39 9.81
CA GLY A 46 -3.66 0.78 10.33
C GLY A 46 -3.13 2.09 9.75
N CYS A 47 -1.80 2.28 9.75
CA CYS A 47 -1.13 3.42 9.13
C CYS A 47 -1.44 3.52 7.63
N GLY A 48 -1.39 2.39 6.89
CA GLY A 48 -1.65 2.37 5.45
C GLY A 48 -3.09 2.77 5.09
N LEU A 49 -4.08 2.20 5.79
CA LEU A 49 -5.49 2.52 5.59
C LEU A 49 -5.81 3.95 6.02
N PHE A 50 -5.30 4.38 7.17
CA PHE A 50 -5.49 5.74 7.67
C PHE A 50 -4.87 6.77 6.72
N GLY A 51 -3.62 6.58 6.29
CA GLY A 51 -2.92 7.50 5.40
C GLY A 51 -3.63 7.63 4.04
N GLN A 52 -4.11 6.52 3.48
CA GLN A 52 -4.88 6.55 2.23
C GLN A 52 -6.21 7.29 2.40
N GLY A 53 -7.01 6.92 3.41
CA GLY A 53 -8.32 7.53 3.65
C GLY A 53 -8.21 9.02 3.99
N MET A 54 -7.29 9.39 4.87
CA MET A 54 -7.05 10.78 5.25
C MET A 54 -6.50 11.61 4.08
N GLY A 55 -5.61 11.05 3.27
CA GLY A 55 -5.09 11.71 2.06
C GLY A 55 -6.21 12.10 1.09
N ASN A 56 -7.17 11.19 0.86
CA ASN A 56 -8.32 11.48 0.01
C ASN A 56 -9.22 12.56 0.61
N ILE A 57 -9.54 12.48 1.91
CA ILE A 57 -10.39 13.47 2.60
C ILE A 57 -9.76 14.87 2.54
N ILE A 58 -8.46 14.98 2.79
CA ILE A 58 -7.72 16.25 2.73
C ILE A 58 -7.71 16.78 1.29
N SER A 59 -7.40 15.92 0.31
CA SER A 59 -7.41 16.31 -1.11
C SER A 59 -8.78 16.82 -1.55
N GLU A 60 -9.86 16.15 -1.15
CA GLU A 60 -11.22 16.59 -1.48
C GLU A 60 -11.53 17.93 -0.81
N ARG A 61 -11.24 18.08 0.48
CA ARG A 61 -11.51 19.31 1.23
C ARG A 61 -10.71 20.50 0.70
N ALA A 62 -9.47 20.28 0.27
CA ALA A 62 -8.61 21.31 -0.30
C ALA A 62 -9.18 21.90 -1.60
N VAL A 63 -9.92 21.09 -2.36
CA VAL A 63 -10.46 21.48 -3.68
C VAL A 63 -11.96 21.83 -3.61
N HIS A 64 -12.66 21.43 -2.56
CA HIS A 64 -14.11 21.63 -2.40
C HIS A 64 -14.56 23.10 -2.52
N SER A 65 -13.72 24.05 -2.13
CA SER A 65 -14.03 25.48 -2.21
C SER A 65 -13.92 26.05 -3.63
N ASN A 66 -13.35 25.31 -4.59
CA ASN A 66 -13.12 25.77 -5.95
C ASN A 66 -13.54 24.72 -7.01
N PRO A 67 -14.75 24.84 -7.60
CA PRO A 67 -15.24 23.90 -8.58
C PRO A 67 -14.46 23.91 -9.91
N GLU A 68 -13.77 25.00 -10.24
CA GLU A 68 -12.93 25.05 -11.45
C GLU A 68 -11.69 24.18 -11.30
N ILE A 69 -11.04 24.21 -10.12
CA ILE A 69 -9.89 23.36 -9.82
C ILE A 69 -10.34 21.89 -9.81
N GLN A 70 -11.51 21.59 -9.25
CA GLN A 70 -12.05 20.22 -9.24
C GLN A 70 -12.22 19.68 -10.67
N LYS A 71 -12.87 20.46 -11.54
CA LYS A 71 -13.08 20.08 -12.94
C LYS A 71 -11.76 19.92 -13.68
N LYS A 72 -10.79 20.80 -13.43
CA LYS A 72 -9.46 20.71 -14.03
C LYS A 72 -8.72 19.44 -13.61
N LEU A 73 -8.73 19.10 -12.32
CA LEU A 73 -8.13 17.86 -11.80
C LEU A 73 -8.79 16.60 -12.37
N GLU A 74 -10.11 16.60 -12.55
CA GLU A 74 -10.82 15.48 -13.19
C GLU A 74 -10.42 15.32 -14.66
N ILE A 75 -10.27 16.42 -15.40
CA ILE A 75 -9.79 16.39 -16.78
C ILE A 75 -8.35 15.86 -16.82
N GLU A 76 -7.45 16.41 -16.00
CA GLU A 76 -6.05 15.99 -15.94
C GLU A 76 -5.90 14.53 -15.51
N LYS A 77 -6.74 14.02 -14.61
CA LYS A 77 -6.71 12.63 -14.17
C LYS A 77 -7.11 11.65 -15.29
N ASN A 78 -8.01 12.06 -16.18
CA ASN A 78 -8.50 11.25 -17.28
C ASN A 78 -7.80 11.53 -18.63
N ASP A 79 -6.90 12.51 -18.67
CA ASP A 79 -6.08 12.82 -19.85
C ASP A 79 -5.17 11.63 -20.19
N GLU A 80 -5.26 11.14 -21.42
CA GLU A 80 -4.48 10.00 -21.93
C GLU A 80 -2.97 10.19 -21.74
N ARG A 81 -2.46 11.41 -21.95
CA ARG A 81 -1.04 11.73 -21.76
C ARG A 81 -0.64 11.59 -20.30
N ASN A 82 -1.48 12.08 -19.39
CA ASN A 82 -1.19 11.99 -17.95
C ASN A 82 -1.28 10.54 -17.46
N ILE A 83 -2.25 9.77 -17.96
CA ILE A 83 -2.37 8.34 -17.70
C ILE A 83 -1.11 7.60 -18.20
N ALA A 84 -0.63 7.90 -19.41
CA ALA A 84 0.57 7.30 -19.97
C ALA A 84 1.82 7.63 -19.13
N ILE A 85 1.98 8.89 -18.70
CA ILE A 85 3.07 9.30 -17.80
C ILE A 85 2.99 8.55 -16.46
N ALA A 86 1.80 8.51 -15.84
CA ALA A 86 1.59 7.84 -14.57
C ALA A 86 1.88 6.34 -14.66
N ASN A 87 1.43 5.67 -15.71
CA ASN A 87 1.70 4.25 -15.94
C ASN A 87 3.18 4.00 -16.20
N ARG A 88 3.86 4.87 -16.96
CA ARG A 88 5.31 4.78 -17.17
C ARG A 88 6.10 4.98 -15.87
N ALA A 89 5.68 5.92 -15.03
CA ALA A 89 6.28 6.14 -13.71
C ALA A 89 6.08 4.91 -12.81
N LYS A 90 4.89 4.33 -12.77
CA LYS A 90 4.61 3.07 -12.05
C LYS A 90 5.47 1.91 -12.56
N GLY A 91 5.65 1.79 -13.88
CA GLY A 91 6.54 0.80 -14.48
C GLY A 91 8.00 0.97 -14.04
N LYS A 92 8.50 2.21 -14.00
CA LYS A 92 9.86 2.49 -13.50
C LYS A 92 10.02 2.26 -12.00
N ALA A 93 9.00 2.58 -11.20
CA ALA A 93 8.99 2.23 -9.78
C ALA A 93 8.99 0.71 -9.59
N TYR A 94 8.27 -0.04 -10.42
CA TYR A 94 8.28 -1.50 -10.42
C TYR A 94 9.66 -2.09 -10.75
N ASP A 95 10.32 -1.61 -11.80
CA ASP A 95 11.70 -2.01 -12.13
C ASP A 95 12.65 -1.80 -10.94
N MET A 96 12.49 -0.69 -10.20
CA MET A 96 13.28 -0.39 -9.01
C MET A 96 12.93 -1.29 -7.82
N MET A 97 11.64 -1.61 -7.63
CA MET A 97 11.18 -2.48 -6.56
C MET A 97 11.87 -3.85 -6.60
N THR A 98 12.16 -4.40 -7.78
CA THR A 98 12.93 -5.64 -7.94
C THR A 98 14.27 -5.59 -7.18
N PHE A 99 15.04 -4.51 -7.36
CA PHE A 99 16.32 -4.34 -6.68
C PHE A 99 16.16 -4.08 -5.18
N VAL A 100 15.18 -3.25 -4.80
CA VAL A 100 14.92 -2.92 -3.39
C VAL A 100 14.52 -4.18 -2.60
N TYR A 101 13.58 -4.97 -3.13
CA TYR A 101 13.19 -6.24 -2.50
C TYR A 101 14.34 -7.25 -2.52
N GLY A 102 15.12 -7.31 -3.60
CA GLY A 102 16.34 -8.12 -3.66
C GLY A 102 17.32 -7.82 -2.54
N ALA A 103 17.65 -6.54 -2.34
CA ALA A 103 18.52 -6.09 -1.27
C ALA A 103 17.95 -6.39 0.12
N LEU A 104 16.63 -6.22 0.30
CA LEU A 104 15.95 -6.52 1.57
C LEU A 104 16.00 -8.02 1.90
N MET A 105 15.74 -8.89 0.93
CA MET A 105 15.81 -10.34 1.11
C MET A 105 17.21 -10.80 1.51
N VAL A 106 18.25 -10.30 0.83
CA VAL A 106 19.65 -10.58 1.19
C VAL A 106 19.97 -10.07 2.59
N SER A 107 19.53 -8.86 2.93
CA SER A 107 19.75 -8.28 4.26
C SER A 107 19.11 -9.13 5.35
N PHE A 108 17.85 -9.57 5.17
CA PHE A 108 17.17 -10.42 6.16
C PHE A 108 17.81 -11.80 6.30
N ALA A 109 18.29 -12.39 5.21
CA ALA A 109 19.04 -13.64 5.25
C ALA A 109 20.35 -13.47 6.03
N LEU A 110 21.09 -12.38 5.82
CA LEU A 110 22.33 -12.08 6.53
C LEU A 110 22.11 -11.73 8.02
N MET A 111 20.99 -11.11 8.35
CA MET A 111 20.59 -10.79 9.73
C MET A 111 20.18 -12.04 10.53
N GLY A 112 20.11 -13.22 9.90
CA GLY A 112 19.70 -14.45 10.57
C GLY A 112 18.22 -14.42 10.99
N ILE A 113 17.38 -13.68 10.26
CA ILE A 113 15.93 -13.72 10.45
C ILE A 113 15.42 -15.14 10.18
N ASP A 114 14.32 -15.51 10.84
CA ASP A 114 13.66 -16.81 10.67
C ASP A 114 13.50 -17.19 9.18
N MET A 115 13.97 -18.39 8.83
CA MET A 115 14.01 -18.86 7.44
C MET A 115 12.62 -18.96 6.81
N ILE A 116 11.58 -19.27 7.60
CA ILE A 116 10.19 -19.32 7.09
C ILE A 116 9.75 -17.91 6.71
N ALA A 117 10.07 -16.90 7.53
CA ALA A 117 9.75 -15.51 7.22
C ALA A 117 10.47 -15.01 5.95
N VAL A 118 11.76 -15.34 5.78
CA VAL A 118 12.51 -15.01 4.55
C VAL A 118 11.91 -15.72 3.33
N LEU A 119 11.55 -17.00 3.44
CA LEU A 119 10.95 -17.75 2.34
C LEU A 119 9.57 -17.22 1.95
N LEU A 120 8.75 -16.81 2.93
CA LEU A 120 7.47 -16.14 2.67
C LEU A 120 7.66 -14.80 1.94
N LEU A 121 8.68 -14.03 2.30
CA LEU A 121 9.03 -12.79 1.60
C LEU A 121 9.42 -13.06 0.14
N VAL A 122 10.27 -14.08 -0.10
CA VAL A 122 10.64 -14.53 -1.45
C VAL A 122 9.42 -14.98 -2.24
N PHE A 123 8.52 -15.75 -1.63
CA PHE A 123 7.30 -16.21 -2.28
C PHE A 123 6.39 -15.03 -2.69
N ALA A 124 6.16 -14.07 -1.79
CA ALA A 124 5.38 -12.87 -2.10
C ALA A 124 6.00 -12.06 -3.24
N TYR A 125 7.34 -11.91 -3.22
CA TYR A 125 8.09 -11.26 -4.30
C TYR A 125 7.88 -11.95 -5.66
N LEU A 126 7.96 -13.28 -5.70
CA LEU A 126 7.74 -14.06 -6.92
C LEU A 126 6.29 -13.99 -7.41
N LEU A 127 5.31 -13.98 -6.49
CA LEU A 127 3.91 -13.80 -6.87
C LEU A 127 3.68 -12.48 -7.59
N VAL A 128 4.27 -11.38 -7.12
CA VAL A 128 4.16 -10.07 -7.78
C VAL A 128 4.74 -10.11 -9.19
N HIS A 129 5.86 -10.79 -9.41
CA HIS A 129 6.44 -10.99 -10.74
C HIS A 129 5.57 -11.90 -11.62
N GLY A 130 4.97 -12.94 -11.04
CA GLY A 130 3.99 -13.80 -11.72
C GLY A 130 2.78 -13.02 -12.21
N PHE A 131 2.22 -12.13 -11.39
CA PHE A 131 1.14 -11.23 -11.81
C PHE A 131 1.57 -10.29 -12.94
N ALA A 132 2.77 -9.70 -12.84
CA ALA A 132 3.28 -8.83 -13.90
C ALA A 132 3.42 -9.57 -15.24
N LEU A 133 3.93 -10.81 -15.22
CA LEU A 133 4.02 -11.66 -16.41
C LEU A 133 2.63 -12.02 -16.95
N TYR A 134 1.72 -12.44 -16.07
CA TYR A 134 0.34 -12.77 -16.45
C TYR A 134 -0.34 -11.59 -17.15
N TYR A 135 -0.32 -10.40 -16.54
CA TYR A 135 -0.93 -9.21 -17.13
C TYR A 135 -0.23 -8.76 -18.40
N ARG A 136 1.09 -8.92 -18.49
CA ARG A 136 1.80 -8.66 -19.74
C ARG A 136 1.32 -9.56 -20.87
N PHE A 137 1.24 -10.87 -20.66
CA PHE A 137 0.73 -11.79 -21.67
C PHE A 137 -0.76 -11.59 -21.99
N LYS A 138 -1.55 -11.19 -20.99
CA LYS A 138 -2.95 -10.86 -21.21
C LYS A 138 -3.10 -9.64 -22.11
N PHE A 139 -2.42 -8.53 -21.79
CA PHE A 139 -2.52 -7.29 -22.56
C PHE A 139 -1.86 -7.37 -23.94
N ASP A 140 -0.82 -8.19 -24.10
CA ASP A 140 -0.19 -8.47 -25.41
C ASP A 140 -1.13 -9.21 -26.38
N LYS A 141 -2.16 -9.90 -25.86
CA LYS A 141 -3.22 -10.54 -26.68
C LYS A 141 -4.42 -9.64 -26.94
N GLU A 142 -4.66 -8.65 -26.08
CA GLU A 142 -5.80 -7.73 -26.18
C GLU A 142 -5.52 -6.53 -27.08
N MET A 143 -4.24 -6.17 -27.26
CA MET A 143 -3.77 -5.10 -28.15
C MET A 143 -3.19 -5.66 -29.45
#